data_AF-A0A9X2VN43-F1
#
_entry.id   AF-A0A9X2VN43-F1
#
_cell.length_a   1.000
_cell.length_b   1.000
_cell.length_c   1.000
_cell.angle_alpha   90.00
_cell.angle_beta   90.00
_cell.angle_gamma   90.00
#
_symmetry.space_group_name_H-M   'P 1'
#
loop_
_entity.id
_entity.type
_entity.pdbx_description
1 polymer ?
#
loop_
_entity_poly.entity_id
_entity_poly.type
_entity_poly.pdbx_seq_one_letter_code
_entity_poly.pdbx_strand_id
1 'polypeptide(L)'
;MAIPAFTDRSAADQYLVRRIAARDRVDPESLAALPARELDRLLPGIRATYPHRGSFADALLARGGIDPTSPEYQAVAAQASDLLARVDQLDSGHAA
;
A
#
# COMPACT_ATOMS: atom_id res chain seq x y z
N MET A 1 13.41 -1.24 -1.79
CA MET A 1 14.10 -0.38 -0.80
C MET A 1 13.22 -0.08 0.42
N ALA A 2 13.67 -0.39 1.63
CA ALA A 2 13.20 0.33 2.81
C ALA A 2 13.81 1.74 2.71
N ILE A 3 13.00 2.73 2.30
CA ILE A 3 13.47 4.11 2.27
C ILE A 3 13.78 4.47 3.72
N PRO A 4 15.00 4.91 4.06
CA PRO A 4 15.36 5.21 5.45
C PRO A 4 14.38 6.20 6.11
N ALA A 5 13.78 7.10 5.31
CA ALA A 5 12.73 8.03 5.74
C ALA A 5 11.37 7.37 6.09
N PHE A 6 11.17 6.08 5.81
CA PHE A 6 9.99 5.30 6.23
C PHE A 6 10.17 4.59 7.56
N THR A 7 11.40 4.40 8.04
CA THR A 7 11.69 3.55 9.20
C THR A 7 11.01 4.05 10.48
N ASP A 8 10.86 5.37 10.62
CA ASP A 8 10.20 6.01 11.77
C ASP A 8 8.73 6.35 11.53
N ARG A 9 8.16 5.95 10.38
CA ARG A 9 6.79 6.31 9.99
C ARG A 9 5.80 5.20 10.25
N SER A 10 4.58 5.59 10.62
CA SER A 10 3.45 4.64 10.75
C SER A 10 3.13 3.99 9.39
N ALA A 11 2.55 2.80 9.41
CA ALA A 11 2.14 2.10 8.19
C ALA A 11 1.16 2.93 7.33
N ALA A 12 0.32 3.77 7.95
CA ALA A 12 -0.58 4.67 7.24
C ALA A 12 0.19 5.79 6.49
N ASP A 13 1.23 6.37 7.08
CA ASP A 13 2.09 7.35 6.41
C ASP A 13 2.86 6.73 5.26
N GLN A 14 3.43 5.53 5.47
CA GLN A 14 4.14 4.82 4.41
C GLN A 14 3.22 4.55 3.22
N TYR A 15 1.98 4.12 3.48
CA TYR A 15 0.96 3.94 2.46
C TYR A 15 0.63 5.25 1.73
N LEU A 16 0.39 6.34 2.46
CA LEU A 16 0.12 7.66 1.90
C LEU A 16 1.24 8.12 0.99
N VAL A 17 2.50 8.05 1.45
CA VAL A 17 3.66 8.46 0.65
C VAL A 17 3.73 7.66 -0.64
N ARG A 18 3.66 6.33 -0.57
CA ARG A 18 3.70 5.47 -1.77
C ARG A 18 2.54 5.79 -2.72
N ARG A 19 1.35 6.07 -2.18
CA ARG A 19 0.16 6.39 -2.97
C ARG A 19 0.30 7.73 -3.69
N ILE A 20 0.82 8.76 -3.01
CA ILE A 20 1.07 10.09 -3.60
C ILE A 20 2.20 9.99 -4.63
N ALA A 21 3.30 9.30 -4.31
CA ALA A 21 4.42 9.06 -5.23
C ALA A 21 3.94 8.42 -6.54
N ALA A 22 3.12 7.37 -6.44
CA ALA A 22 2.56 6.70 -7.60
C ALA A 22 1.56 7.57 -8.38
N ARG A 23 0.71 8.35 -7.70
CA ARG A 23 -0.28 9.24 -8.34
C ARG A 23 0.40 10.39 -9.09
N ASP A 24 1.37 11.03 -8.45
CA ASP A 24 1.97 12.29 -8.90
C ASP A 24 3.30 12.07 -9.63
N ARG A 25 3.75 10.81 -9.75
CA ARG A 25 5.03 10.38 -10.34
C ARG A 25 6.24 11.11 -9.75
N VAL A 26 6.19 11.35 -8.45
CA VAL A 26 7.28 11.98 -7.70
C VAL A 26 8.05 10.93 -6.91
N ASP A 27 9.30 11.26 -6.62
CA ASP A 27 10.15 10.42 -5.80
C ASP A 27 9.57 10.26 -4.37
N PRO A 28 9.40 9.01 -3.88
CA PRO A 28 8.87 8.77 -2.54
C PRO A 28 9.77 9.24 -1.40
N GLU A 29 11.10 9.39 -1.57
CA GLU A 29 11.96 9.91 -0.51
C GLU A 29 11.64 11.37 -0.20
N SER A 30 11.43 12.15 -1.26
CA SER A 30 11.04 13.57 -1.17
C SER A 30 9.74 13.75 -0.39
N LEU A 31 8.77 12.86 -0.60
CA LEU A 31 7.50 12.85 0.14
C LEU A 31 7.65 12.29 1.57
N ALA A 32 8.57 11.34 1.77
CA ALA A 32 8.85 10.75 3.07
C ALA A 32 9.53 11.73 4.05
N ALA A 33 9.93 12.92 3.60
CA ALA A 33 10.35 14.02 4.48
C ALA A 33 9.19 14.91 4.96
N LEU A 34 8.01 14.84 4.33
CA LEU A 34 6.89 15.75 4.62
C LEU A 34 6.19 15.43 5.95
N PRO A 35 5.82 16.43 6.76
CA PRO A 35 5.10 16.17 8.01
C PRO A 35 3.74 15.51 7.73
N ALA A 36 3.26 14.67 8.65
CA ALA A 36 2.00 13.90 8.51
C ALA A 36 0.80 14.76 8.08
N ARG A 37 0.68 15.96 8.65
CA ARG A 37 -0.37 16.94 8.30
C ARG A 37 -0.37 17.36 6.83
N GLU A 38 0.80 17.36 6.18
CA GLU A 38 0.94 17.74 4.78
C GLU A 38 0.55 16.58 3.87
N LEU A 39 0.92 15.35 4.23
CA LEU A 39 0.43 14.14 3.56
C LEU A 39 -1.10 14.05 3.62
N ASP A 40 -1.70 14.41 4.75
CA ASP A 40 -3.15 14.42 4.94
C ASP A 40 -3.84 15.48 4.07
N ARG A 41 -3.19 16.61 3.77
CA ARG A 41 -3.72 17.60 2.82
C ARG A 41 -3.68 17.09 1.38
N LEU A 42 -2.62 16.35 1.02
CA LEU A 42 -2.45 15.81 -0.33
C LEU A 42 -3.38 14.62 -0.62
N LEU A 43 -3.76 13.86 0.39
CA LEU A 43 -4.74 12.78 0.35
C LEU A 43 -5.67 12.82 1.57
N PRO A 44 -6.70 13.68 1.55
CA PRO A 44 -7.63 13.85 2.66
C PRO A 44 -8.38 12.55 3.00
N GLY A 45 -8.50 12.26 4.30
CA GLY A 45 -9.30 11.14 4.81
C GLY A 45 -8.68 9.74 4.66
N ILE A 46 -7.65 9.58 3.83
CA ILE A 46 -7.02 8.27 3.58
C ILE A 46 -6.36 7.69 4.84
N ARG A 47 -5.78 8.54 5.69
CA ARG A 47 -5.21 8.09 6.96
C ARG A 47 -6.24 7.42 7.87
N ALA A 48 -7.44 8.02 7.95
CA ALA A 48 -8.53 7.52 8.79
C ALA A 48 -9.15 6.24 8.21
N THR A 49 -9.15 6.09 6.88
CA THR A 49 -9.69 4.89 6.22
C THR A 49 -8.67 3.76 6.08
N TYR A 50 -7.37 4.03 6.25
CA TYR A 50 -6.30 3.04 6.14
C TYR A 50 -6.52 1.76 6.97
N PRO A 51 -6.98 1.83 8.24
CA PRO A 51 -7.28 0.63 9.03
C PRO A 51 -8.37 -0.25 8.40
N HIS A 52 -9.30 0.37 7.67
CA HIS A 52 -10.47 -0.28 7.07
C HIS A 52 -10.30 -0.60 5.58
N ARG A 53 -9.11 -0.36 5.01
CA ARG A 53 -8.84 -0.52 3.57
C ARG A 53 -9.18 -1.93 3.05
N GLY A 54 -8.97 -2.97 3.85
CA GLY A 54 -9.32 -4.35 3.52
C GLY A 54 -10.83 -4.51 3.39
N SER A 55 -11.58 -4.10 4.41
CA SER A 55 -13.05 -4.15 4.40
C SER A 55 -13.67 -3.36 3.25
N PHE A 56 -13.08 -2.22 2.86
CA PHE A 56 -13.53 -1.48 1.68
C PHE A 56 -13.26 -2.25 0.37
N ALA A 57 -12.09 -2.88 0.25
CA ALA A 57 -11.77 -3.71 -0.92
C ALA A 57 -12.72 -4.91 -1.01
N ASP A 58 -12.96 -5.60 0.11
CA ASP A 58 -13.89 -6.73 0.20
C ASP A 58 -15.31 -6.33 -0.21
N ALA A 59 -15.79 -5.19 0.27
CA ALA A 59 -17.11 -4.66 -0.08
C ALA A 59 -17.21 -4.31 -1.58
N LEU A 60 -16.14 -3.78 -2.19
CA LEU A 60 -16.09 -3.49 -3.62
C LEU A 60 -16.11 -4.76 -4.46
N LEU A 61 -15.37 -5.80 -4.03
CA LEU A 61 -15.35 -7.11 -4.68
C LEU A 61 -16.72 -7.78 -4.62
N ALA A 62 -17.35 -7.79 -3.43
CA ALA A 62 -18.68 -8.33 -3.23
C ALA A 62 -19.72 -7.62 -4.12
N ARG A 63 -19.63 -6.30 -4.25
CA ARG A 63 -20.49 -5.53 -5.16
C ARG A 63 -20.26 -5.89 -6.63
N GLY A 64 -19.06 -6.30 -7.00
CA GLY A 64 -18.71 -6.83 -8.32
C GLY A 64 -19.08 -8.29 -8.54
N GLY A 65 -19.71 -8.96 -7.56
CA GLY A 65 -20.07 -10.37 -7.62
C GLY A 65 -18.93 -11.34 -7.31
N ILE A 66 -17.82 -10.84 -6.75
CA ILE A 66 -16.69 -11.66 -6.30
C ILE A 66 -16.81 -11.83 -4.79
N ASP A 67 -16.92 -13.08 -4.31
CA ASP A 67 -16.94 -13.37 -2.88
C ASP A 67 -15.50 -13.44 -2.33
N PRO A 68 -15.06 -12.45 -1.53
CA PRO A 68 -13.72 -12.45 -0.96
C PRO A 68 -13.52 -13.54 0.11
N THR A 69 -14.58 -14.16 0.60
CA THR A 69 -14.52 -15.25 1.58
C THR A 69 -14.47 -16.64 0.93
N SER A 70 -14.68 -16.72 -0.39
CA SER A 70 -14.60 -17.98 -1.11
C SER A 70 -13.20 -18.59 -1.04
N PRO A 71 -13.08 -19.93 -0.90
CA PRO A 71 -11.78 -20.59 -0.82
C PRO A 71 -10.97 -20.40 -2.11
N GLU A 72 -11.62 -20.31 -3.27
CA GLU A 72 -10.96 -20.03 -4.55
C GLU A 72 -10.34 -18.64 -4.56
N TYR A 73 -11.06 -17.61 -4.11
CA TYR A 73 -10.52 -16.26 -4.02
C TYR A 73 -9.35 -16.21 -3.05
N GLN A 74 -9.48 -16.82 -1.87
CA GLN A 74 -8.42 -16.87 -0.86
C GLN A 74 -7.16 -17.57 -1.38
N ALA A 75 -7.31 -18.66 -2.13
CA ALA A 75 -6.18 -19.35 -2.76
C ALA A 75 -5.46 -18.46 -3.78
N VAL A 76 -6.20 -17.76 -4.63
CA VAL A 76 -5.63 -16.83 -5.62
C VAL A 76 -4.98 -15.63 -4.94
N ALA A 77 -5.60 -15.06 -3.91
CA ALA A 77 -5.06 -13.94 -3.14
C ALA A 77 -3.75 -14.32 -2.43
N ALA A 78 -3.65 -15.53 -1.88
CA ALA A 78 -2.42 -16.05 -1.30
C ALA A 78 -1.32 -16.20 -2.36
N GLN A 79 -1.63 -16.79 -3.52
CA GLN A 79 -0.67 -16.93 -4.62
C GLN A 79 -0.18 -15.57 -5.14
N ALA A 80 -1.08 -14.59 -5.28
CA ALA A 80 -0.73 -13.24 -5.68
C ALA A 80 0.19 -12.57 -4.65
N SER A 81 -0.10 -12.74 -3.36
CA SER A 81 0.73 -12.20 -2.27
C SER A 81 2.14 -12.82 -2.27
N ASP A 82 2.24 -14.13 -2.45
CA ASP A 82 3.52 -14.84 -2.55
C ASP A 82 4.34 -14.38 -3.76
N LEU A 83 3.69 -14.18 -4.91
CA LEU A 83 4.35 -13.67 -6.11
C LEU A 83 4.89 -12.26 -5.89
N LEU A 84 4.10 -11.36 -5.30
CA LEU A 84 4.52 -9.99 -5.00
C LEU A 84 5.69 -9.98 -4.01
N ALA A 85 5.65 -10.82 -2.97
CA ALA A 85 6.75 -10.95 -2.02
C ALA A 85 8.05 -11.43 -2.71
N ARG A 86 7.96 -12.36 -3.67
CA ARG A 86 9.12 -12.79 -4.47
C ARG A 86 9.65 -11.69 -5.37
N VAL A 87 8.77 -10.91 -6.00
CA VAL A 87 9.18 -9.74 -6.81
C VAL A 87 9.91 -8.73 -5.94
N ASP A 88 9.39 -8.42 -4.74
CA ASP A 88 10.04 -7.52 -3.79
C ASP A 88 11.42 -8.02 -3.33
N GLN A 89 11.58 -9.34 -3.17
CA GLN A 89 12.87 -9.98 -2.87
C GLN A 89 13.86 -9.86 -4.04
N LEU A 90 13.42 -10.08 -5.27
CA LEU A 90 14.26 -9.97 -6.47
C LEU A 90 14.75 -8.53 -6.68
N ASP A 91 13.88 -7.54 -6.49
CA ASP A 91 14.22 -6.11 -6.53
C ASP A 91 15.27 -5.77 -5.45
N SER A 92 15.13 -6.36 -4.26
CA SER A 92 16.08 -6.16 -3.16
C SER A 92 17.43 -6.86 -3.40
N GLY A 93 17.46 -7.96 -4.16
CA GLY A 93 18.67 -8.73 -4.46
C GLY A 93 19.53 -8.18 -5.62
N HIS A 94 18.94 -7.40 -6.54
CA HIS A 94 19.67 -6.72 -7.62
C HIS A 94 20.32 -5.39 -7.20
N ALA A 95 20.00 -4.89 -6.00
CA ALA A 95 20.52 -3.64 -5.47
C ALA A 95 21.77 -3.80 -4.57
N ALA A 96 22.36 -5.00 -4.54
CA ALA A 96 23.57 -5.33 -3.77
C ALA A 96 24.84 -5.33 -4.63
#